data_AF-A0A4R1BJ39-F1
#
_entry.id   AF-A0A4R1BJ39-F1
#
_cell.length_a   1.000
_cell.length_b   1.000
_cell.length_c   1.000
_cell.angle_alpha   90.00
_cell.angle_beta   90.00
_cell.angle_gamma   90.00
#
_symmetry.space_group_name_H-M   'P 1'
#
loop_
_entity.id
_entity.type
_entity.pdbx_description
1 polymer ?
#
loop_
_entity_poly.entity_id
_entity_poly.type
_entity_poly.pdbx_seq_one_letter_code
_entity_poly.pdbx_strand_id
1 'polypeptide(L)'
;MSFKKKLTQGVHRYIEFGEYDPEGKYAGEEQEGNMSWSGGTLGYINSKSKLPMLPLPPAMQKMLDHAWTAASPAAGASRSGVQMGGHRQGVAVKQPAPGYQKINTPAIIAKADQGFHNSQVASGATHLKSTFATDWALHKGFDRVRAFTFRGDKRDPLAIKNAGGFKPPITRTDDWYVENVVYKQFSRWLKDRAGMDITWPQFRDAIQKSIPDQTMKQAVWHYGTWRMMVDLEQFHLGRMLAEEAMKGFISTTRAVTVAKGYASNSSTAGWVYVTRIDGGYVVPDQAKHQWTTIFGEQEIAMPGAVTWENVMGFRQVTKGAFPKFTGPIYLRDHFVSEEKDAAEKVYKLLSGKKQA
;
A
#
# COMPACT_ATOMS: atom_id res chain seq x y z
N MET A 1 4.33 -27.24 -23.66
CA MET A 1 2.87 -27.42 -23.47
C MET A 1 2.13 -26.75 -24.63
N SER A 2 1.10 -27.36 -25.22
CA SER A 2 0.28 -26.72 -26.28
C SER A 2 -0.98 -26.15 -25.65
N PHE A 3 -1.08 -24.81 -25.63
CA PHE A 3 -2.27 -24.10 -25.16
C PHE A 3 -3.41 -24.31 -26.17
N LYS A 4 -4.33 -25.23 -25.88
CA LYS A 4 -5.55 -25.39 -26.69
C LYS A 4 -6.54 -24.29 -26.29
N LYS A 5 -6.48 -23.14 -26.97
CA LYS A 5 -7.46 -22.05 -26.82
C LYS A 5 -8.82 -22.57 -27.25
N LYS A 6 -9.85 -22.43 -26.41
CA LYS A 6 -11.22 -22.70 -26.85
C LYS A 6 -11.61 -21.66 -27.90
N LEU A 7 -12.09 -22.13 -29.04
CA LEU A 7 -12.82 -21.28 -30.00
C LEU A 7 -14.17 -20.97 -29.36
N THR A 8 -14.26 -19.86 -28.64
CA THR A 8 -15.49 -19.43 -27.99
C THR A 8 -16.51 -18.99 -29.04
N GLN A 9 -17.59 -19.77 -29.19
CA GLN A 9 -18.74 -19.44 -30.06
C GLN A 9 -19.81 -18.57 -29.38
N GLY A 10 -19.48 -17.85 -28.29
CA GLY A 10 -20.46 -17.07 -27.54
C GLY A 10 -19.88 -15.89 -26.75
N VAL A 11 -20.55 -14.74 -26.88
CA VAL A 11 -20.45 -13.47 -26.12
C VAL A 11 -19.04 -13.09 -25.64
N HIS A 12 -18.37 -12.30 -26.48
CA HIS A 12 -17.08 -11.61 -26.32
C HIS A 12 -16.88 -10.78 -25.04
N ARG A 13 -16.95 -11.36 -23.83
CA ARG A 13 -16.72 -10.56 -22.61
C ARG A 13 -15.24 -10.19 -22.40
N TYR A 14 -14.28 -10.97 -22.93
CA TYR A 14 -12.84 -10.75 -22.74
C TYR A 14 -12.02 -11.02 -24.02
N ILE A 15 -12.24 -10.23 -25.07
CA ILE A 15 -11.58 -10.42 -26.40
C ILE A 15 -10.04 -10.52 -26.31
N GLU A 16 -9.44 -9.87 -25.32
CA GLU A 16 -7.98 -9.81 -25.12
C GLU A 16 -7.39 -11.07 -24.44
N PHE A 17 -8.24 -12.00 -24.00
CA PHE A 17 -7.84 -13.18 -23.22
C PHE A 17 -8.27 -14.47 -23.90
N GLY A 18 -7.34 -15.42 -24.03
CA GLY A 18 -7.65 -16.80 -24.36
C GLY A 18 -8.27 -17.53 -23.16
N GLU A 19 -9.30 -18.34 -23.43
CA GLU A 19 -9.92 -19.24 -22.46
C GLU A 19 -9.28 -20.64 -22.57
N TYR A 20 -8.88 -21.19 -21.43
CA TYR A 20 -8.21 -22.48 -21.31
C TYR A 20 -8.86 -23.34 -20.23
N ASP A 21 -8.99 -24.63 -20.48
CA ASP A 21 -9.37 -25.60 -19.44
C ASP A 21 -8.21 -25.81 -18.46
N PRO A 22 -8.47 -25.94 -17.15
CA PRO A 22 -7.44 -26.32 -16.19
C PRO A 22 -6.93 -27.75 -16.45
N GLU A 23 -5.66 -28.02 -16.13
CA GLU A 23 -5.16 -29.39 -16.20
C GLU A 23 -5.73 -30.25 -15.07
N GLY A 24 -6.60 -31.22 -15.42
CA GLY A 24 -7.28 -32.07 -14.45
C GLY A 24 -6.38 -32.83 -13.47
N LYS A 25 -5.13 -33.15 -13.87
CA LYS A 25 -4.16 -33.83 -13.01
C LYS A 25 -3.79 -33.03 -11.76
N TYR A 26 -3.94 -31.70 -11.77
CA TYR A 26 -3.61 -30.85 -10.62
C TYR A 26 -4.80 -30.64 -9.67
N ALA A 27 -6.01 -31.09 -10.02
CA ALA A 27 -7.18 -30.91 -9.17
C ALA A 27 -7.01 -31.57 -7.77
N GLY A 28 -6.31 -32.71 -7.71
CA GLY A 28 -6.00 -33.40 -6.44
C GLY A 28 -4.85 -32.78 -5.65
N GLU A 29 -4.03 -31.93 -6.27
CA GLU A 29 -2.91 -31.23 -5.62
C GLU A 29 -3.31 -29.85 -5.08
N GLU A 30 -4.49 -29.34 -5.47
CA GLU A 30 -4.89 -27.97 -5.20
C GLU A 30 -5.01 -27.70 -3.69
N GLN A 31 -4.13 -26.83 -3.21
CA GLN A 31 -4.17 -26.30 -1.85
C GLN A 31 -5.27 -25.25 -1.72
N GLU A 32 -5.99 -25.21 -0.61
CA GLU A 32 -7.00 -24.20 -0.34
C GLU A 32 -6.43 -22.79 -0.17
N GLY A 33 -7.25 -21.77 -0.39
CA GLY A 33 -6.88 -20.39 -0.11
C GLY A 33 -6.73 -20.12 1.38
N ASN A 34 -5.74 -19.31 1.75
CA ASN A 34 -5.47 -18.90 3.13
C ASN A 34 -4.82 -17.51 3.10
N MET A 35 -5.26 -16.55 3.92
CA MET A 35 -4.70 -15.19 3.96
C MET A 35 -3.27 -15.11 4.55
N SER A 36 -2.73 -16.24 5.01
CA SER A 36 -1.36 -16.37 5.52
C SER A 36 -0.61 -17.49 4.80
N TRP A 37 0.70 -17.32 4.63
CA TRP A 37 1.57 -18.35 4.08
C TRP A 37 2.37 -19.03 5.19
N SER A 38 2.31 -20.36 5.25
CA SER A 38 3.03 -21.19 6.23
C SER A 38 4.18 -22.00 5.65
N GLY A 39 4.42 -21.91 4.33
CA GLY A 39 5.53 -22.59 3.66
C GLY A 39 6.85 -21.81 3.75
N GLY A 40 7.90 -22.33 3.10
CA GLY A 40 9.16 -21.61 2.93
C GLY A 40 9.03 -20.38 2.03
N THR A 41 10.06 -19.55 1.97
CA THR A 41 10.11 -18.36 1.09
C THR A 41 9.91 -18.77 -0.36
N LEU A 42 8.90 -18.21 -1.02
CA LEU A 42 8.65 -18.50 -2.43
C LEU A 42 9.52 -17.63 -3.34
N GLY A 43 9.98 -18.20 -4.44
CA GLY A 43 10.51 -17.41 -5.55
C GLY A 43 9.42 -16.57 -6.22
N TYR A 44 9.81 -15.74 -7.18
CA TYR A 44 8.89 -14.99 -8.05
C TYR A 44 9.02 -15.46 -9.50
N ILE A 45 7.93 -15.32 -10.26
CA ILE A 45 7.91 -15.67 -11.69
C ILE A 45 8.46 -14.46 -12.45
N ASN A 46 9.74 -14.49 -12.80
CA ASN A 46 10.40 -13.41 -13.52
C ASN A 46 9.79 -13.11 -14.88
N SER A 47 9.70 -11.82 -15.23
CA SER A 47 9.49 -11.39 -16.61
C SER A 47 10.81 -11.40 -17.36
N LYS A 48 10.77 -11.78 -18.64
CA LYS A 48 11.92 -11.72 -19.56
C LYS A 48 12.19 -10.31 -20.07
N SER A 49 11.26 -9.37 -19.86
CA SER A 49 11.40 -7.97 -20.28
C SER A 49 12.73 -7.40 -19.79
N LYS A 50 13.52 -6.89 -20.75
CA LYS A 50 14.81 -6.22 -20.52
C LYS A 50 14.68 -4.71 -20.42
N LEU A 51 13.45 -4.18 -20.36
CA LEU A 51 13.24 -2.75 -20.23
C LEU A 51 13.95 -2.24 -18.96
N PRO A 52 14.51 -1.02 -18.95
CA PRO A 52 14.99 -0.41 -17.71
C PRO A 52 13.91 -0.48 -16.64
N MET A 53 14.30 -0.74 -15.39
CA MET A 53 13.36 -0.67 -14.29
C MET A 53 12.86 0.77 -14.18
N LEU A 54 11.55 0.96 -14.05
CA LEU A 54 10.98 2.30 -13.96
C LEU A 54 11.63 3.02 -12.76
N PRO A 55 12.08 4.26 -12.95
CA PRO A 55 12.62 5.04 -11.84
C PRO A 55 11.53 5.20 -10.78
N LEU A 56 11.96 5.35 -9.53
CA LEU A 56 11.03 5.67 -8.47
C LEU A 56 10.38 7.03 -8.72
N PRO A 57 9.15 7.28 -8.22
CA PRO A 57 8.56 8.61 -8.26
C PRO A 57 9.59 9.66 -7.79
N PRO A 58 9.78 10.78 -8.49
CA PRO A 58 10.84 11.74 -8.15
C PRO A 58 10.80 12.24 -6.70
N ALA A 59 9.60 12.40 -6.13
CA ALA A 59 9.42 12.74 -4.72
C ALA A 59 9.99 11.66 -3.79
N MET A 60 9.72 10.38 -4.08
CA MET A 60 10.29 9.25 -3.35
C MET A 60 11.80 9.22 -3.49
N GLN A 61 12.32 9.36 -4.72
CA GLN A 61 13.77 9.38 -4.96
C GLN A 61 14.46 10.49 -4.14
N LYS A 62 13.90 11.71 -4.14
CA LYS A 62 14.38 12.81 -3.29
C LYS A 62 14.36 12.45 -1.81
N MET A 63 13.29 11.82 -1.31
CA MET A 63 13.21 11.38 0.10
C MET A 63 14.23 10.29 0.43
N LEU A 64 14.56 9.39 -0.50
CA LEU A 64 15.59 8.36 -0.32
C LEU A 64 17.02 8.93 -0.37
N ASP A 65 17.23 9.95 -1.19
CA ASP A 65 18.52 10.62 -1.36
C ASP A 65 18.80 11.64 -0.25
N HIS A 66 17.75 12.29 0.26
CA HIS A 66 17.79 13.19 1.42
C HIS A 66 17.42 12.50 2.73
N ALA A 67 17.26 11.17 2.73
CA ALA A 67 16.87 10.40 3.91
C ALA A 67 17.74 10.83 5.07
N TRP A 68 17.10 11.51 6.03
CA TRP A 68 17.72 12.48 6.88
C TRP A 68 18.93 11.83 7.56
N THR A 69 20.14 12.21 7.17
CA THR A 69 21.16 12.38 8.18
C THR A 69 20.55 13.43 9.08
N ALA A 70 19.93 13.00 10.18
CA ALA A 70 19.71 13.90 11.30
C ALA A 70 21.00 14.70 11.38
N ALA A 71 20.90 16.04 11.38
CA ALA A 71 22.05 16.86 11.71
C ALA A 71 22.42 16.46 13.14
N SER A 72 23.18 15.37 13.27
CA SER A 72 23.91 15.04 14.46
C SER A 72 24.80 16.25 14.59
N PRO A 73 24.62 17.08 15.63
CA PRO A 73 25.58 18.14 15.87
C PRO A 73 26.95 17.48 15.81
N ALA A 74 27.85 18.02 14.98
CA ALA A 74 29.22 17.53 14.95
C ALA A 74 29.68 17.39 16.40
N ALA A 75 30.38 16.30 16.77
CA ALA A 75 30.81 16.10 18.14
C ALA A 75 31.56 17.37 18.61
N GLY A 76 30.96 18.14 19.53
CA GLY A 76 31.47 19.45 19.98
C GLY A 76 30.77 20.71 19.43
N ALA A 77 29.78 20.60 18.53
CA ALA A 77 28.98 21.74 18.10
C ALA A 77 28.05 22.17 19.24
N SER A 78 28.39 23.29 19.89
CA SER A 78 27.49 23.92 20.84
C SER A 78 26.19 24.29 20.12
N ARG A 79 25.05 24.02 20.76
CA ARG A 79 23.75 24.55 20.31
C ARG A 79 23.77 26.06 20.51
N SER A 80 24.42 26.79 19.60
CA SER A 80 24.13 28.22 19.48
C SER A 80 22.67 28.31 19.05
N GLY A 81 21.84 28.91 19.90
CA GLY A 81 20.44 29.14 19.58
C GLY A 81 20.37 29.83 18.22
N VAL A 82 19.53 29.33 17.33
CA VAL A 82 19.30 29.94 16.03
C VAL A 82 18.92 31.41 16.26
N GLN A 83 19.87 32.32 16.04
CA GLN A 83 19.67 33.74 16.23
C GLN A 83 18.98 34.30 14.99
N MET A 84 17.68 34.04 14.90
CA MET A 84 16.76 34.70 13.94
C MET A 84 16.63 36.18 14.33
N GLY A 85 17.64 36.97 14.00
CA GLY A 85 17.68 38.40 14.31
C GLY A 85 18.94 39.14 13.84
N GLY A 86 19.86 38.49 13.13
CA GLY A 86 21.18 39.04 12.78
C GLY A 86 21.20 40.18 11.73
N HIS A 87 20.06 40.67 11.25
CA HIS A 87 20.03 41.74 10.23
C HIS A 87 19.56 43.11 10.72
N ARG A 88 19.50 43.33 12.04
CA ARG A 88 19.29 44.66 12.62
C ARG A 88 20.19 44.94 13.83
N GLN A 89 21.44 44.48 13.80
CA GLN A 89 22.43 44.86 14.81
C GLN A 89 22.97 46.26 14.55
N GLY A 90 22.17 47.23 14.99
CA GLY A 90 22.58 48.61 15.24
C GLY A 90 21.71 49.28 16.31
N VAL A 91 20.63 48.65 16.75
CA VAL A 91 19.74 49.20 17.76
C VAL A 91 19.76 48.29 18.98
N ALA A 92 20.27 48.82 20.09
CA ALA A 92 20.25 48.19 21.40
C ALA A 92 18.86 47.60 21.67
N VAL A 93 18.82 46.31 22.00
CA VAL A 93 17.59 45.63 22.42
C VAL A 93 17.16 46.28 23.75
N LYS A 94 16.22 47.22 23.66
CA LYS A 94 15.47 47.67 24.83
C LYS A 94 14.83 46.44 25.46
N GLN A 95 14.96 46.32 26.78
CA GLN A 95 14.25 45.30 27.54
C GLN A 95 12.78 45.26 27.10
N PRO A 96 12.18 44.05 26.95
CA PRO A 96 10.78 43.95 26.62
C PRO A 96 9.96 44.70 27.67
N ALA A 97 8.97 45.45 27.22
CA ALA A 97 8.08 46.21 28.11
C ALA A 97 7.47 45.28 29.18
N PRO A 98 7.30 45.77 30.43
CA PRO A 98 6.68 45.00 31.48
C PRO A 98 5.28 44.56 31.03
N GLY A 99 5.07 43.24 30.89
CA GLY A 99 3.84 42.65 30.36
C GLY A 99 4.04 41.54 29.32
N TYR A 100 5.25 41.38 28.75
CA TYR A 100 5.54 40.23 27.88
C TYR A 100 5.73 38.95 28.69
N GLN A 101 4.67 38.16 28.84
CA GLN A 101 4.79 36.78 29.29
C GLN A 101 5.37 35.92 28.16
N LYS A 102 6.45 35.20 28.46
CA LYS A 102 7.00 34.14 27.62
C LYS A 102 5.85 33.17 27.33
N ILE A 103 5.47 32.99 26.06
CA ILE A 103 4.48 31.98 25.70
C ILE A 103 5.08 30.64 26.10
N ASN A 104 4.55 30.04 27.16
CA ASN A 104 4.89 28.67 27.52
C ASN A 104 4.56 27.81 26.32
N THR A 105 5.56 27.12 25.76
CA THR A 105 5.31 26.04 24.80
C THR A 105 4.28 25.12 25.45
N PRO A 106 3.07 24.96 24.88
CA PRO A 106 2.00 24.24 25.56
C PRO A 106 2.46 22.81 25.85
N ALA A 107 2.33 22.36 27.10
CA ALA A 107 2.59 20.98 27.53
C ALA A 107 1.75 19.94 26.73
N ILE A 108 0.77 20.41 25.95
CA ILE A 108 -0.04 19.65 25.00
C ILE A 108 0.82 19.01 23.91
N ILE A 109 1.88 19.67 23.41
CA ILE A 109 2.73 19.08 22.34
C ILE A 109 3.53 17.87 22.86
N ALA A 110 3.98 17.92 24.12
CA ALA A 110 4.71 16.80 24.73
C ALA A 110 3.80 15.61 25.14
N LYS A 111 2.51 15.87 25.40
CA LYS A 111 1.51 14.82 25.68
C LYS A 111 0.88 14.23 24.42
N ALA A 112 0.80 15.00 23.32
CA ALA A 112 0.36 14.53 22.01
C ALA A 112 1.22 13.38 21.46
N ASP A 113 2.54 13.40 21.71
CA ASP A 113 3.45 12.31 21.35
C ASP A 113 3.09 11.01 22.09
N GLN A 114 2.64 11.06 23.34
CA GLN A 114 2.29 9.86 24.12
C GLN A 114 0.95 9.22 23.73
N GLY A 115 0.00 9.99 23.19
CA GLY A 115 -1.32 9.48 22.76
C GLY A 115 -1.25 8.67 21.47
N PHE A 116 -0.49 9.17 20.49
CA PHE A 116 -0.25 8.51 19.20
C PHE A 116 0.33 7.10 19.37
N HIS A 117 1.20 6.94 20.38
CA HIS A 117 1.87 5.68 20.70
C HIS A 117 0.91 4.55 21.10
N ASN A 118 -0.13 4.76 21.90
CA ASN A 118 -0.75 3.64 22.62
C ASN A 118 -1.63 2.68 21.80
N SER A 119 -2.09 3.05 20.60
CA SER A 119 -2.84 2.13 19.71
C SER A 119 -2.03 1.60 18.52
N GLN A 120 -0.78 2.04 18.31
CA GLN A 120 0.20 1.42 17.38
C GLN A 120 1.28 0.59 18.10
N VAL A 121 1.45 0.76 19.42
CA VAL A 121 2.54 0.18 20.23
C VAL A 121 2.40 -1.31 20.57
N ALA A 122 1.27 -1.96 20.27
CA ALA A 122 1.20 -3.42 20.43
C ALA A 122 2.24 -4.17 19.55
N SER A 123 2.66 -3.57 18.42
CA SER A 123 3.63 -4.19 17.51
C SER A 123 5.10 -4.00 17.89
N GLY A 124 5.41 -3.13 18.88
CA GLY A 124 6.77 -2.75 19.24
C GLY A 124 7.58 -2.03 18.14
N ALA A 125 7.03 -1.90 16.92
CA ALA A 125 7.77 -1.51 15.74
C ALA A 125 8.08 0.00 15.75
N THR A 126 9.38 0.33 15.77
CA THR A 126 9.90 1.71 15.89
C THR A 126 9.44 2.64 14.77
N HIS A 127 9.27 2.12 13.56
CA HIS A 127 8.84 2.88 12.38
C HIS A 127 7.39 3.38 12.45
N LEU A 128 6.61 2.91 13.43
CA LEU A 128 5.26 3.39 13.70
C LEU A 128 5.21 4.39 14.85
N LYS A 129 6.30 4.56 15.61
CA LYS A 129 6.28 5.38 16.83
C LYS A 129 6.35 6.88 16.52
N SER A 130 7.04 7.31 15.48
CA SER A 130 7.13 8.73 15.13
C SER A 130 5.83 9.21 14.45
N THR A 131 5.57 10.52 14.46
CA THR A 131 4.43 11.09 13.70
C THR A 131 4.67 11.11 12.20
N PHE A 132 5.93 11.24 11.78
CA PHE A 132 6.33 11.19 10.38
C PHE A 132 7.35 10.08 10.17
N ALA A 133 7.39 9.49 8.98
CA ALA A 133 8.37 8.50 8.60
C ALA A 133 9.79 9.10 8.60
N THR A 134 10.68 8.59 9.45
CA THR A 134 12.07 9.05 9.58
C THR A 134 13.08 8.08 8.98
N ASP A 135 12.65 6.88 8.63
CA ASP A 135 13.48 5.73 8.31
C ASP A 135 13.43 5.35 6.82
N TRP A 136 13.16 6.33 5.96
CA TRP A 136 13.14 6.21 4.50
C TRP A 136 14.37 5.50 3.92
N ALA A 137 15.55 5.66 4.54
CA ALA A 137 16.78 5.00 4.10
C ALA A 137 16.66 3.47 4.06
N LEU A 138 15.80 2.86 4.87
CA LEU A 138 15.60 1.42 4.92
C LEU A 138 14.99 0.85 3.63
N HIS A 139 14.34 1.68 2.79
CA HIS A 139 13.90 1.27 1.45
C HIS A 139 15.05 0.73 0.59
N LYS A 140 16.27 1.22 0.79
CA LYS A 140 17.46 0.79 0.03
C LYS A 140 17.81 -0.69 0.27
N GLY A 141 17.31 -1.27 1.36
CA GLY A 141 17.49 -2.69 1.68
C GLY A 141 16.49 -3.64 1.01
N PHE A 142 15.55 -3.13 0.21
CA PHE A 142 14.55 -3.96 -0.46
C PHE A 142 14.86 -4.13 -1.95
N ASP A 143 14.83 -5.39 -2.39
CA ASP A 143 14.96 -5.71 -3.80
C ASP A 143 13.73 -5.24 -4.57
N ARG A 144 13.97 -4.60 -5.71
CA ARG A 144 12.93 -4.29 -6.70
C ARG A 144 12.99 -5.30 -7.84
N VAL A 145 11.83 -5.83 -8.21
CA VAL A 145 11.73 -6.89 -9.21
C VAL A 145 10.74 -6.57 -10.31
N ARG A 146 10.93 -7.22 -11.45
CA ARG A 146 9.94 -7.34 -12.51
C ARG A 146 9.44 -8.77 -12.57
N ALA A 147 8.19 -8.98 -12.22
CA ALA A 147 7.64 -10.32 -12.04
C ALA A 147 6.16 -10.40 -12.39
N PHE A 148 5.68 -11.62 -12.50
CA PHE A 148 4.26 -11.96 -12.49
C PHE A 148 3.88 -12.42 -11.09
N THR A 149 2.87 -11.77 -10.54
CA THR A 149 2.39 -11.98 -9.16
C THR A 149 0.89 -12.21 -9.17
N PHE A 150 0.35 -12.55 -8.01
CA PHE A 150 -1.06 -12.87 -7.83
C PHE A 150 -1.74 -11.85 -6.94
N ARG A 151 -3.00 -11.54 -7.24
CA ARG A 151 -3.83 -10.66 -6.40
C ARG A 151 -5.24 -11.25 -6.29
N GLY A 152 -5.70 -11.42 -5.06
CA GLY A 152 -7.11 -11.71 -4.79
C GLY A 152 -7.94 -10.44 -4.84
N ASP A 153 -9.07 -10.46 -5.53
CA ASP A 153 -10.05 -9.37 -5.50
C ASP A 153 -11.47 -9.91 -5.67
N LYS A 154 -12.45 -9.25 -5.03
CA LYS A 154 -13.85 -9.66 -5.09
C LYS A 154 -14.57 -9.14 -6.34
N ARG A 155 -14.03 -8.11 -6.97
CA ARG A 155 -14.56 -7.54 -8.20
C ARG A 155 -14.32 -8.50 -9.36
N ASP A 156 -15.29 -8.59 -10.27
CA ASP A 156 -15.14 -9.35 -11.51
C ASP A 156 -14.18 -8.65 -12.50
N PRO A 157 -13.69 -9.37 -13.53
CA PRO A 157 -12.70 -8.80 -14.45
C PRO A 157 -13.23 -7.60 -15.25
N LEU A 158 -14.52 -7.52 -15.54
CA LEU A 158 -15.11 -6.37 -16.24
C LEU A 158 -15.09 -5.12 -15.35
N ALA A 159 -15.40 -5.28 -14.06
CA ALA A 159 -15.30 -4.20 -13.09
C ALA A 159 -13.85 -3.71 -12.92
N ILE A 160 -12.86 -4.62 -12.90
CA ILE A 160 -11.44 -4.23 -12.88
C ILE A 160 -11.04 -3.51 -14.16
N LYS A 161 -11.47 -4.00 -15.33
CA LYS A 161 -11.23 -3.34 -16.63
C LYS A 161 -11.81 -1.93 -16.67
N ASN A 162 -13.07 -1.76 -16.27
CA ASN A 162 -13.76 -0.47 -16.27
C ASN A 162 -13.12 0.53 -15.29
N ALA A 163 -12.49 0.05 -14.23
CA ALA A 163 -11.71 0.88 -13.31
C ALA A 163 -10.33 1.27 -13.86
N GLY A 164 -9.91 0.72 -15.01
CA GLY A 164 -8.56 0.89 -15.57
C GLY A 164 -7.49 0.04 -14.87
N GLY A 165 -7.89 -0.99 -14.11
CA GLY A 165 -7.00 -1.85 -13.32
C GLY A 165 -7.15 -1.67 -11.80
N PHE A 166 -6.07 -1.96 -11.08
CA PHE A 166 -5.98 -1.83 -9.62
C PHE A 166 -5.37 -0.50 -9.23
N LYS A 167 -6.14 0.33 -8.53
CA LYS A 167 -5.66 1.61 -8.01
C LYS A 167 -5.32 1.50 -6.51
N PRO A 168 -4.24 2.16 -6.05
CA PRO A 168 -3.90 2.16 -4.63
C PRO A 168 -5.03 2.70 -3.75
N PRO A 169 -5.20 2.19 -2.52
CA PRO A 169 -6.24 2.66 -1.61
C PRO A 169 -6.30 4.19 -1.46
N ILE A 170 -5.15 4.87 -1.43
CA ILE A 170 -5.08 6.34 -1.28
C ILE A 170 -5.83 7.11 -2.39
N THR A 171 -6.08 6.49 -3.54
CA THR A 171 -6.81 7.09 -4.66
C THR A 171 -8.33 6.90 -4.59
N ARG A 172 -8.82 6.15 -3.58
CA ARG A 172 -10.25 5.91 -3.40
C ARG A 172 -10.94 7.14 -2.83
N THR A 173 -12.11 7.43 -3.39
CA THR A 173 -12.96 8.56 -3.01
C THR A 173 -14.39 8.14 -2.67
N ASP A 174 -14.67 6.83 -2.61
CA ASP A 174 -16.00 6.32 -2.27
C ASP A 174 -16.35 6.54 -0.80
N ASP A 175 -17.62 6.79 -0.51
CA ASP A 175 -18.13 7.12 0.83
C ASP A 175 -17.70 6.10 1.89
N TRP A 176 -17.74 4.80 1.55
CA TRP A 176 -17.33 3.75 2.46
C TRP A 176 -15.85 3.90 2.86
N TYR A 177 -14.97 4.16 1.90
CA TYR A 177 -13.54 4.38 2.18
C TYR A 177 -13.30 5.66 2.98
N VAL A 178 -14.01 6.74 2.62
CA VAL A 178 -13.90 8.01 3.33
C VAL A 178 -14.32 7.86 4.79
N GLU A 179 -15.41 7.15 5.07
CA GLU A 179 -15.90 6.92 6.44
C GLU A 179 -15.04 5.90 7.20
N ASN A 180 -14.78 4.74 6.60
CA ASN A 180 -14.21 3.61 7.33
C ASN A 180 -12.69 3.65 7.41
N VAL A 181 -12.03 4.44 6.57
CA VAL A 181 -10.58 4.49 6.47
C VAL A 181 -10.08 5.93 6.72
N VAL A 182 -10.46 6.88 5.86
CA VAL A 182 -9.95 8.26 5.94
C VAL A 182 -10.36 8.95 7.24
N TYR A 183 -11.65 8.95 7.56
CA TYR A 183 -12.18 9.59 8.77
C TYR A 183 -11.58 9.00 10.03
N LYS A 184 -11.51 7.67 10.16
CA LYS A 184 -10.95 7.02 11.37
C LYS A 184 -9.50 7.41 11.62
N GLN A 185 -8.70 7.51 10.55
CA GLN A 185 -7.32 7.94 10.69
C GLN A 185 -7.19 9.43 10.96
N PHE A 186 -7.96 10.27 10.26
CA PHE A 186 -7.95 11.70 10.47
C PHE A 186 -8.45 12.07 11.87
N SER A 187 -9.55 11.48 12.35
CA SER A 187 -10.11 11.78 13.67
C SER A 187 -9.15 11.39 14.78
N ARG A 188 -8.45 10.25 14.63
CA ARG A 188 -7.37 9.86 15.54
C ARG A 188 -6.20 10.85 15.48
N TRP A 189 -5.71 11.19 14.29
CA TRP A 189 -4.64 12.17 14.13
C TRP A 189 -5.01 13.53 14.73
N LEU A 190 -6.24 13.98 14.50
CA LEU A 190 -6.76 15.25 15.01
C LEU A 190 -6.87 15.22 16.55
N LYS A 191 -7.31 14.10 17.11
CA LYS A 191 -7.34 13.89 18.56
C LYS A 191 -5.94 13.91 19.16
N ASP A 192 -5.01 13.17 18.56
CA ASP A 192 -3.64 13.06 19.05
C ASP A 192 -2.90 14.40 18.94
N ARG A 193 -3.06 15.14 17.83
CA ARG A 193 -2.30 16.38 17.55
C ARG A 193 -2.92 17.65 18.07
N ALA A 194 -4.25 17.77 18.00
CA ALA A 194 -4.96 18.98 18.39
C ALA A 194 -5.81 18.80 19.65
N GLY A 195 -5.88 17.58 20.22
CA GLY A 195 -6.78 17.27 21.33
C GLY A 195 -8.26 17.27 20.95
N MET A 196 -8.57 17.43 19.66
CA MET A 196 -9.92 17.63 19.14
C MET A 196 -10.56 16.31 18.73
N ASP A 197 -11.77 16.05 19.22
CA ASP A 197 -12.61 14.97 18.71
C ASP A 197 -13.49 15.50 17.58
N ILE A 198 -13.62 14.72 16.53
CA ILE A 198 -14.55 15.00 15.43
C ILE A 198 -15.39 13.76 15.17
N THR A 199 -16.70 13.96 15.06
CA THR A 199 -17.64 12.90 14.69
C THR A 199 -17.70 12.74 13.17
N TRP A 200 -18.19 11.59 12.69
CA TRP A 200 -18.36 11.37 11.25
C TRP A 200 -19.26 12.43 10.59
N PRO A 201 -20.44 12.80 11.13
CA PRO A 201 -21.26 13.85 10.54
C PRO A 201 -20.53 15.20 10.44
N GLN A 202 -19.77 15.57 11.47
CA GLN A 202 -18.96 16.80 11.45
C GLN A 202 -17.89 16.71 10.37
N PHE A 203 -17.10 15.63 10.35
CA PHE A 203 -16.06 15.44 9.33
C PHE A 203 -16.63 15.50 7.91
N ARG A 204 -17.73 14.79 7.67
CA ARG A 204 -18.43 14.78 6.38
C ARG A 204 -18.90 16.18 5.99
N ASP A 205 -19.52 16.92 6.90
CA ASP A 205 -19.94 18.30 6.64
C ASP A 205 -18.74 19.22 6.36
N ALA A 206 -17.62 19.04 7.07
CA ALA A 206 -16.39 19.79 6.84
C ALA A 206 -15.80 19.61 5.43
N ILE A 207 -15.84 18.39 4.89
CA ILE A 207 -15.30 18.12 3.55
C ILE A 207 -16.31 18.39 2.42
N GLN A 208 -17.62 18.41 2.70
CA GLN A 208 -18.68 18.55 1.68
C GLN A 208 -19.27 19.97 1.58
N LYS A 209 -19.18 20.82 2.60
CA LYS A 209 -19.83 22.15 2.63
C LYS A 209 -18.82 23.28 2.88
N SER A 210 -19.10 24.45 2.32
CA SER A 210 -18.46 25.72 2.71
C SER A 210 -18.88 26.11 4.13
N ILE A 211 -17.90 26.37 5.00
CA ILE A 211 -18.10 26.34 6.46
C ILE A 211 -18.20 27.75 7.07
N PRO A 212 -19.28 28.08 7.81
CA PRO A 212 -19.37 29.31 8.59
C PRO A 212 -18.68 29.22 9.97
N ASP A 213 -18.71 28.06 10.64
CA ASP A 213 -18.16 27.84 11.99
C ASP A 213 -16.63 27.77 12.04
N GLN A 214 -16.03 28.38 13.08
CA GLN A 214 -14.59 28.50 13.26
C GLN A 214 -13.92 27.17 13.63
N THR A 215 -14.57 26.34 14.45
CA THR A 215 -14.03 25.02 14.84
C THR A 215 -13.97 24.09 13.62
N MET A 216 -15.01 24.13 12.80
CA MET A 216 -15.08 23.36 11.55
C MET A 216 -14.10 23.87 10.48
N LYS A 217 -13.82 25.18 10.42
CA LYS A 217 -12.73 25.73 9.57
C LYS A 217 -11.36 25.21 9.99
N GLN A 218 -11.10 25.15 11.30
CA GLN A 218 -9.87 24.57 11.83
C GLN A 218 -9.74 23.09 11.45
N ALA A 219 -10.82 22.31 11.55
CA ALA A 219 -10.83 20.91 11.13
C ALA A 219 -10.49 20.73 9.64
N VAL A 220 -10.94 21.62 8.74
CA VAL A 220 -10.57 21.58 7.31
C VAL A 220 -9.10 21.91 7.08
N TRP A 221 -8.54 22.92 7.75
CA TRP A 221 -7.10 23.22 7.64
C TRP A 221 -6.23 22.06 8.13
N HIS A 222 -6.66 21.46 9.24
CA HIS A 222 -6.05 20.25 9.79
C HIS A 222 -6.15 19.07 8.83
N TYR A 223 -7.30 18.87 8.19
CA TYR A 223 -7.49 17.85 7.18
C TYR A 223 -6.56 18.06 5.96
N GLY A 224 -6.46 19.28 5.44
CA GLY A 224 -5.53 19.61 4.35
C GLY A 224 -4.07 19.33 4.71
N THR A 225 -3.65 19.72 5.92
CA THR A 225 -2.30 19.43 6.45
C THR A 225 -2.05 17.92 6.55
N TRP A 226 -3.00 17.18 7.12
CA TRP A 226 -2.91 15.73 7.23
C TRP A 226 -2.85 15.06 5.86
N ARG A 227 -3.68 15.49 4.90
CA ARG A 227 -3.62 14.99 3.52
C ARG A 227 -2.27 15.22 2.86
N MET A 228 -1.67 16.40 3.02
CA MET A 228 -0.33 16.67 2.51
C MET A 228 0.72 15.72 3.12
N MET A 229 0.66 15.46 4.43
CA MET A 229 1.58 14.51 5.07
C MET A 229 1.39 13.09 4.54
N VAL A 230 0.13 12.63 4.43
CA VAL A 230 -0.19 11.31 3.87
C VAL A 230 0.30 11.20 2.43
N ASP A 231 0.12 12.22 1.61
CA ASP A 231 0.57 12.22 0.22
C ASP A 231 2.11 12.19 0.11
N LEU A 232 2.84 12.77 1.07
CA LEU A 232 4.31 12.67 1.14
C LEU A 232 4.78 11.28 1.61
N GLU A 233 4.01 10.62 2.46
CA GLU A 233 4.37 9.33 3.07
C GLU A 233 3.76 8.10 2.38
N GLN A 234 2.90 8.29 1.38
CA GLN A 234 2.18 7.19 0.71
C GLN A 234 3.09 6.12 0.10
N PHE A 235 4.36 6.46 -0.16
CA PHE A 235 5.37 5.56 -0.68
C PHE A 235 6.35 5.03 0.38
N HIS A 236 6.08 5.25 1.67
CA HIS A 236 6.86 4.67 2.76
C HIS A 236 6.44 3.23 3.04
N LEU A 237 7.25 2.25 2.63
CA LEU A 237 6.88 0.83 2.66
C LEU A 237 6.60 0.33 4.08
N GLY A 238 7.35 0.76 5.09
CA GLY A 238 7.07 0.36 6.48
C GLY A 238 5.72 0.88 7.00
N ARG A 239 5.31 2.08 6.57
CA ARG A 239 4.01 2.66 6.99
C ARG A 239 2.87 2.00 6.25
N MET A 240 3.04 1.80 4.93
CA MET A 240 2.13 1.05 4.07
C MET A 240 1.79 -0.31 4.69
N LEU A 241 2.82 -1.04 5.12
CA LEU A 241 2.66 -2.36 5.70
C LEU A 241 1.74 -2.26 6.92
N ALA A 242 2.03 -1.39 7.87
CA ALA A 242 1.24 -1.25 9.10
C ALA A 242 -0.14 -0.60 8.95
N GLU A 243 -0.35 0.28 7.96
CA GLU A 243 -1.54 1.15 7.88
C GLU A 243 -2.13 1.21 6.46
N GLU A 244 -3.34 0.65 6.31
CA GLU A 244 -3.98 0.49 5.01
C GLU A 244 -4.32 1.82 4.30
N ALA A 245 -4.64 2.88 5.03
CA ALA A 245 -4.98 4.16 4.39
C ALA A 245 -3.78 4.90 3.78
N MET A 246 -2.56 4.55 4.21
CA MET A 246 -1.33 5.18 3.71
C MET A 246 -0.70 4.37 2.56
N LYS A 247 -1.48 3.49 1.93
CA LYS A 247 -1.01 2.64 0.83
C LYS A 247 -1.08 3.40 -0.50
N GLY A 248 0.04 4.02 -0.87
CA GLY A 248 0.38 4.36 -2.26
C GLY A 248 0.80 3.14 -3.09
N PHE A 249 0.64 1.94 -2.54
CA PHE A 249 1.04 0.67 -3.16
C PHE A 249 -0.17 -0.21 -3.47
N ILE A 250 -0.01 -1.07 -4.47
CA ILE A 250 -0.81 -2.26 -4.69
C ILE A 250 -0.07 -3.47 -4.12
N SER A 251 -0.70 -4.12 -3.14
CA SER A 251 -0.25 -5.42 -2.63
C SER A 251 -0.54 -6.52 -3.65
N THR A 252 0.49 -7.30 -3.96
CA THR A 252 0.38 -8.56 -4.69
C THR A 252 1.18 -9.61 -3.93
N THR A 253 0.97 -10.89 -4.22
CA THR A 253 1.66 -11.99 -3.52
C THR A 253 2.29 -12.95 -4.51
N ARG A 254 3.39 -13.60 -4.09
CA ARG A 254 3.97 -14.75 -4.80
C ARG A 254 3.16 -16.03 -4.59
N ALA A 255 2.32 -16.07 -3.56
CA ALA A 255 1.52 -17.23 -3.18
C ALA A 255 0.08 -17.14 -3.74
N VAL A 256 -0.26 -18.03 -4.66
CA VAL A 256 -1.61 -18.23 -5.18
C VAL A 256 -2.60 -18.58 -4.07
N THR A 257 -2.19 -19.36 -3.06
CA THR A 257 -3.03 -19.67 -1.89
C THR A 257 -3.40 -18.41 -1.12
N VAL A 258 -2.46 -17.48 -0.96
CA VAL A 258 -2.70 -16.16 -0.35
C VAL A 258 -3.65 -15.32 -1.19
N ALA A 259 -3.41 -15.26 -2.50
CA ALA A 259 -4.33 -14.56 -3.40
C ALA A 259 -5.75 -15.14 -3.36
N LYS A 260 -5.90 -16.47 -3.30
CA LYS A 260 -7.22 -17.11 -3.15
C LYS A 260 -7.90 -16.72 -1.85
N GLY A 261 -7.16 -16.75 -0.74
CA GLY A 261 -7.69 -16.35 0.58
C GLY A 261 -8.26 -14.92 0.58
N TYR A 262 -7.60 -13.99 -0.12
CA TYR A 262 -8.07 -12.61 -0.26
C TYR A 262 -9.18 -12.41 -1.31
N ALA A 263 -9.31 -13.32 -2.27
CA ALA A 263 -10.31 -13.22 -3.34
C ALA A 263 -11.74 -13.52 -2.84
N SER A 264 -11.91 -14.35 -1.81
CA SER A 264 -13.22 -14.82 -1.37
C SER A 264 -13.49 -14.49 0.10
N ASN A 265 -14.76 -14.45 0.47
CA ASN A 265 -15.20 -14.59 1.85
C ASN A 265 -16.40 -15.56 1.93
N SER A 266 -17.02 -15.67 3.12
CA SER A 266 -18.18 -16.55 3.32
C SER A 266 -19.38 -16.23 2.42
N SER A 267 -19.48 -15.00 1.90
CA SER A 267 -20.65 -14.51 1.18
C SER A 267 -20.42 -14.27 -0.31
N THR A 268 -19.16 -14.11 -0.74
CA THR A 268 -18.81 -13.65 -2.10
C THR A 268 -17.67 -14.48 -2.67
N ALA A 269 -17.92 -15.05 -3.84
CA ALA A 269 -16.86 -15.60 -4.70
C ALA A 269 -16.15 -14.44 -5.41
N GLY A 270 -14.83 -14.50 -5.50
CA GLY A 270 -14.04 -13.52 -6.25
C GLY A 270 -13.10 -14.17 -7.25
N TRP A 271 -12.01 -13.48 -7.51
CA TRP A 271 -11.08 -13.80 -8.58
C TRP A 271 -9.63 -13.65 -8.11
N VAL A 272 -8.78 -14.57 -8.57
CA VAL A 272 -7.33 -14.38 -8.52
C VAL A 272 -6.89 -13.83 -9.86
N TYR A 273 -6.23 -12.69 -9.81
CA TYR A 273 -5.63 -12.02 -10.95
C TYR A 273 -4.13 -12.29 -10.98
N VAL A 274 -3.60 -12.44 -12.19
CA VAL A 274 -2.17 -12.48 -12.46
C VAL A 274 -1.78 -11.08 -12.93
N THR A 275 -0.90 -10.44 -12.19
CA THR A 275 -0.45 -9.07 -12.47
C THR A 275 1.02 -9.07 -12.86
N ARG A 276 1.36 -8.40 -13.94
CA ARG A 276 2.73 -7.99 -14.21
C ARG A 276 3.04 -6.77 -13.34
N ILE A 277 4.12 -6.85 -12.59
CA ILE A 277 4.65 -5.75 -11.80
C ILE A 277 6.00 -5.32 -12.36
N ASP A 278 6.21 -4.02 -12.50
CA ASP A 278 7.43 -3.43 -13.06
C ASP A 278 8.11 -2.57 -11.99
N GLY A 279 8.99 -3.19 -11.20
CA GLY A 279 9.74 -2.53 -10.13
C GLY A 279 9.05 -2.50 -8.77
N GLY A 280 8.26 -3.54 -8.47
CA GLY A 280 7.67 -3.76 -7.15
C GLY A 280 8.71 -4.25 -6.13
N TYR A 281 8.51 -3.90 -4.87
CA TYR A 281 9.41 -4.24 -3.77
C TYR A 281 9.11 -5.63 -3.22
N VAL A 282 10.09 -6.53 -3.21
CA VAL A 282 9.96 -7.83 -2.57
C VAL A 282 9.98 -7.62 -1.06
N VAL A 283 8.84 -7.86 -0.41
CA VAL A 283 8.74 -7.75 1.05
C VAL A 283 9.35 -9.02 1.65
N PRO A 284 10.39 -8.91 2.49
CA PRO A 284 11.00 -10.06 3.15
C PRO A 284 10.02 -10.78 4.07
N ASP A 285 10.37 -12.02 4.43
CA ASP A 285 9.58 -12.78 5.39
C ASP A 285 9.48 -12.07 6.75
N GLN A 286 8.54 -12.56 7.56
CA GLN A 286 8.28 -12.00 8.87
C GLN A 286 9.57 -11.91 9.71
N ALA A 287 9.78 -10.77 10.33
CA ALA A 287 10.95 -10.46 11.17
C ALA A 287 12.33 -10.51 10.47
N LYS A 288 12.39 -10.63 9.13
CA LYS A 288 13.66 -10.51 8.37
C LYS A 288 14.10 -9.07 8.12
N HIS A 289 13.19 -8.11 8.29
CA HIS A 289 13.46 -6.69 8.18
C HIS A 289 12.73 -5.93 9.32
N GLN A 290 13.24 -4.76 9.71
CA GLN A 290 12.63 -3.92 10.77
C GLN A 290 11.15 -3.56 10.48
N TRP A 291 10.75 -3.58 9.21
CA TRP A 291 9.38 -3.28 8.75
C TRP A 291 8.49 -4.51 8.61
N THR A 292 9.02 -5.73 8.68
CA THR A 292 8.26 -6.96 8.42
C THR A 292 7.94 -7.75 9.68
N THR A 293 7.91 -7.12 10.87
CA THR A 293 7.67 -7.84 12.13
C THR A 293 6.29 -8.49 12.23
N ILE A 294 5.30 -8.04 11.45
CA ILE A 294 3.91 -8.51 11.49
C ILE A 294 3.40 -9.07 10.15
N PHE A 295 4.25 -9.21 9.12
CA PHE A 295 3.84 -9.57 7.76
C PHE A 295 4.47 -10.88 7.28
N GLY A 296 3.64 -11.79 6.77
CA GLY A 296 4.03 -13.13 6.29
C GLY A 296 3.39 -13.54 4.96
N GLU A 297 2.93 -12.59 4.14
CA GLU A 297 2.07 -12.85 2.97
C GLU A 297 2.80 -13.18 1.67
N GLN A 298 4.13 -13.33 1.71
CA GLN A 298 4.98 -13.42 0.51
C GLN A 298 4.77 -12.23 -0.44
N GLU A 299 4.54 -11.04 0.12
CA GLU A 299 4.11 -9.85 -0.60
C GLU A 299 5.19 -9.33 -1.58
N ILE A 300 4.72 -8.81 -2.71
CA ILE A 300 5.46 -7.86 -3.54
C ILE A 300 4.61 -6.60 -3.68
N ALA A 301 5.11 -5.50 -3.13
CA ALA A 301 4.42 -4.22 -3.06
C ALA A 301 4.76 -3.36 -4.28
N MET A 302 3.78 -3.17 -5.17
CA MET A 302 3.94 -2.36 -6.39
C MET A 302 3.62 -0.89 -6.07
N PRO A 303 4.56 0.06 -6.20
CA PRO A 303 4.24 1.47 -6.03
C PRO A 303 3.33 1.95 -7.16
N GLY A 304 2.22 2.60 -6.80
CA GLY A 304 1.23 3.10 -7.76
C GLY A 304 0.26 2.03 -8.26
N ALA A 305 -0.46 2.37 -9.33
CA ALA A 305 -1.49 1.52 -9.90
C ALA A 305 -0.91 0.38 -10.76
N VAL A 306 -1.62 -0.75 -10.78
CA VAL A 306 -1.43 -1.80 -11.78
C VAL A 306 -2.54 -1.65 -12.81
N THR A 307 -2.21 -1.19 -14.00
CA THR A 307 -3.19 -0.92 -15.05
C THR A 307 -3.80 -2.21 -15.62
N TRP A 308 -4.93 -2.12 -16.32
CA TRP A 308 -5.58 -3.28 -16.93
C TRP A 308 -4.66 -4.03 -17.90
N GLU A 309 -3.84 -3.31 -18.66
CA GLU A 309 -2.86 -3.87 -19.59
C GLU A 309 -1.84 -4.75 -18.89
N ASN A 310 -1.57 -4.48 -17.61
CA ASN A 310 -0.69 -5.26 -16.74
C ASN A 310 -1.40 -6.43 -16.03
N VAL A 311 -2.70 -6.65 -16.29
CA VAL A 311 -3.40 -7.88 -15.89
C VAL A 311 -3.19 -8.94 -16.98
N MET A 312 -2.46 -10.00 -16.65
CA MET A 312 -2.00 -11.04 -17.56
C MET A 312 -2.91 -12.26 -17.60
N GLY A 313 -3.78 -12.41 -16.62
CA GLY A 313 -4.74 -13.50 -16.55
C GLY A 313 -5.56 -13.46 -15.28
N PHE A 314 -6.56 -14.31 -15.19
CA PHE A 314 -7.38 -14.45 -14.00
C PHE A 314 -8.12 -15.78 -13.98
N ARG A 315 -8.51 -16.21 -12.78
CA ARG A 315 -9.38 -17.37 -12.55
C ARG A 315 -10.30 -17.13 -11.37
N GLN A 316 -11.55 -17.57 -11.49
CA GLN A 316 -12.53 -17.46 -10.43
C GLN A 316 -12.22 -18.43 -9.28
N VAL A 317 -12.60 -18.07 -8.07
CA VAL A 317 -12.58 -18.96 -6.90
C VAL A 317 -13.97 -19.24 -6.38
N THR A 318 -14.15 -20.35 -5.66
CA THR A 318 -15.37 -20.66 -4.93
C THR A 318 -15.57 -19.69 -3.76
N LYS A 319 -16.83 -19.51 -3.32
CA LYS A 319 -17.14 -18.82 -2.06
C LYS A 319 -16.73 -19.69 -0.86
N GLY A 320 -16.39 -19.07 0.26
CA GLY A 320 -16.07 -19.75 1.51
C GLY A 320 -14.75 -19.31 2.13
N ALA A 321 -14.46 -19.84 3.33
CA ALA A 321 -13.25 -19.55 4.10
C ALA A 321 -11.98 -20.17 3.48
N PHE A 322 -12.15 -21.28 2.75
CA PHE A 322 -11.06 -22.04 2.14
C PHE A 322 -11.29 -22.19 0.62
N PRO A 323 -11.20 -21.09 -0.13
CA PRO A 323 -11.60 -21.05 -1.53
C PRO A 323 -10.69 -21.89 -2.43
N LYS A 324 -11.28 -22.61 -3.38
CA LYS A 324 -10.60 -23.32 -4.47
C LYS A 324 -10.92 -22.68 -5.80
N PHE A 325 -10.12 -22.92 -6.82
CA PHE A 325 -10.39 -22.44 -8.15
C PHE A 325 -11.62 -23.11 -8.76
N THR A 326 -12.32 -22.36 -9.61
CA THR A 326 -13.45 -22.86 -10.38
C THR A 326 -13.47 -22.23 -11.77
N GLY A 327 -14.14 -22.90 -12.71
CA GLY A 327 -14.27 -22.44 -14.08
C GLY A 327 -12.94 -22.43 -14.88
N PRO A 328 -12.97 -21.80 -16.07
CA PRO A 328 -11.81 -21.76 -16.96
C PRO A 328 -10.73 -20.78 -16.50
N ILE A 329 -9.54 -20.93 -17.07
CA ILE A 329 -8.41 -20.00 -16.93
C ILE A 329 -8.44 -19.01 -18.09
N TYR A 330 -8.30 -17.73 -17.80
CA TYR A 330 -8.15 -16.69 -18.81
C TYR A 330 -6.72 -16.17 -18.78
N LEU A 331 -6.00 -16.22 -19.92
CA LEU A 331 -4.66 -15.64 -20.05
C LEU A 331 -4.63 -14.69 -21.24
N ARG A 332 -3.95 -13.56 -21.09
CA ARG A 332 -3.80 -12.55 -22.14
C ARG A 332 -2.97 -13.10 -23.29
N ASP A 333 -3.42 -12.90 -24.52
CA ASP A 333 -2.80 -13.56 -25.70
C ASP A 333 -1.30 -13.23 -25.84
N HIS A 334 -0.91 -11.95 -25.66
CA HIS A 334 0.51 -11.56 -25.77
C HIS A 334 1.37 -12.13 -24.63
N PHE A 335 0.81 -12.35 -23.44
CA PHE A 335 1.54 -12.94 -22.32
C PHE A 335 1.94 -14.39 -22.65
N VAL A 336 1.03 -15.13 -23.30
CA VAL A 336 1.29 -16.50 -23.75
C VAL A 336 2.36 -16.55 -24.85
N SER A 337 2.36 -15.58 -25.77
CA SER A 337 3.33 -15.55 -26.88
C SER A 337 4.71 -15.03 -26.48
N GLU A 338 4.78 -13.93 -25.72
CA GLU A 338 6.04 -13.23 -25.41
C GLU A 338 6.74 -13.79 -24.16
N GLU A 339 5.96 -14.26 -23.19
CA GLU A 339 6.44 -14.67 -21.87
C GLU A 339 6.12 -16.15 -21.60
N LYS A 340 6.27 -16.97 -22.64
CA LYS A 340 5.85 -18.39 -22.68
C LYS A 340 6.19 -19.21 -21.42
N ASP A 341 7.40 -19.10 -20.90
CA ASP A 341 7.83 -19.87 -19.73
C ASP A 341 7.13 -19.40 -18.45
N ALA A 342 6.91 -18.08 -18.31
CA ALA A 342 6.16 -17.51 -17.20
C ALA A 342 4.66 -17.85 -17.33
N ALA A 343 4.11 -17.75 -18.54
CA ALA A 343 2.72 -18.13 -18.83
C ALA A 343 2.47 -19.61 -18.54
N GLU A 344 3.38 -20.51 -18.89
CA GLU A 344 3.26 -21.94 -18.58
C GLU A 344 3.31 -22.19 -17.06
N LYS A 345 4.19 -21.50 -16.32
CA LYS A 345 4.22 -21.58 -14.85
C LYS A 345 2.91 -21.09 -14.23
N VAL A 346 2.44 -19.91 -14.64
CA VAL A 346 1.19 -19.31 -14.18
C VAL A 346 0.01 -20.23 -14.50
N TYR A 347 -0.08 -20.76 -15.72
CA TYR A 347 -1.14 -21.69 -16.11
C TYR A 347 -1.20 -22.93 -15.23
N LYS A 348 -0.06 -23.55 -14.92
CA LYS A 348 0.02 -24.70 -14.01
C LYS A 348 -0.50 -24.34 -12.62
N LEU A 349 -0.07 -23.20 -12.08
CA LEU A 349 -0.51 -22.73 -10.77
C LEU A 349 -2.02 -22.42 -10.75
N LEU A 350 -2.52 -21.72 -11.76
CA LEU A 350 -3.95 -21.47 -11.90
C LEU A 350 -4.75 -22.74 -12.18
N SER A 351 -4.14 -23.82 -12.69
CA SER A 351 -4.77 -25.14 -12.82
C SER A 351 -4.88 -25.91 -11.50
N GLY A 352 -4.31 -25.38 -10.41
CA GLY A 352 -4.33 -26.00 -9.09
C GLY A 352 -3.02 -26.68 -8.70
N LYS A 353 -1.94 -26.54 -9.48
CA LYS A 353 -0.65 -27.12 -9.11
C LYS A 353 -0.17 -26.54 -7.78
N LYS A 354 0.24 -27.41 -6.86
CA LYS A 354 0.79 -27.02 -5.56
C LYS A 354 2.04 -26.12 -5.73
N GLN A 355 2.12 -25.05 -4.95
CA GLN A 355 3.34 -24.24 -4.84
C GLN A 355 4.29 -24.87 -3.83
N ALA A 356 5.58 -24.87 -4.17
CA ALA A 356 6.67 -25.38 -3.36
C ALA A 356 7.77 -24.34 -3.27
#